data_AF-A0AA39CU97-F1
#
_entry.id   AF-A0AA39CU97-F1
#
_cell.length_a   1.000
_cell.length_b   1.000
_cell.length_c   1.000
_cell.angle_alpha   90.00
_cell.angle_beta   90.00
_cell.angle_gamma   90.00
#
_symmetry.space_group_name_H-M   'P 1'
#
loop_
_entity.id
_entity.type
_entity.pdbx_description
1 polymer ?
#
loop_
_entity_poly.entity_id
_entity_poly.type
_entity_poly.pdbx_seq_one_letter_code
_entity_poly.pdbx_strand_id
1 'polypeptide(L)'
;MRPRIFQFFVLLTFVFLVAAWTKEDYEIFRLKDEVEAAEGPDISFYDFLGVKPSATVDEIGKAFRKKSRALHPDKAKHSFIASRSTPKPKKPGEKKKSGVHVSKGPSEREIQRFVKQAGERYSRLGVVANILKGPERERYDFFMKHGFPSWRGTGYYYSRYRPGLGTVLVGLFLVCGGGAHYFALVTGYKRQREFMERYIRHARKTAWGDETGIRGLAAIGQPVEVPVPTEEPDPTANLNRRQKREMERQTKKDKSSKKKSVPKATPAQPAPSENRRRVTAENGKILIVDSVGNVYLEEEDEDGEVQEYLLDLDEIPKPTMWDTAVIRLPVWMYRKAFSPFLQKGEPVSPEKTVSPEPETLSGSIHSAVTEKLPTPDMSSSQMSDSGFEIVDSSGIEKEIEKASAATGVKKRGKKGKK
;
A
#
# COMPACT_ATOMS: atom_id res chain seq x y z
N MET A 1 11.31 -18.37 -36.94
CA MET A 1 10.91 -18.77 -35.57
C MET A 1 9.62 -18.04 -35.21
N ARG A 2 8.64 -18.70 -34.55
CA ARG A 2 7.42 -18.00 -34.09
C ARG A 2 7.81 -16.85 -33.15
N PRO A 3 7.19 -15.66 -33.23
CA PRO A 3 7.60 -14.49 -32.44
C PRO A 3 7.61 -14.76 -30.92
N ARG A 4 6.74 -15.67 -30.46
CA ARG A 4 6.71 -16.10 -29.05
C ARG A 4 7.96 -16.87 -28.63
N ILE A 5 8.54 -17.70 -29.50
CA ILE A 5 9.75 -18.48 -29.19
C ILE A 5 10.94 -17.54 -29.04
N PHE A 6 11.06 -16.55 -29.93
CA PHE A 6 12.08 -15.51 -29.82
C PHE A 6 11.92 -14.68 -28.54
N GLN A 7 10.69 -14.29 -28.19
CA GLN A 7 10.41 -13.60 -26.91
C GLN A 7 10.79 -14.45 -25.69
N PHE A 8 10.53 -15.76 -25.71
CA PHE A 8 10.96 -16.67 -24.65
C PHE A 8 12.48 -16.79 -24.56
N PHE A 9 13.19 -16.90 -25.69
CA PHE A 9 14.66 -16.93 -25.69
C PHE A 9 15.24 -15.62 -25.17
N VAL A 10 14.72 -14.47 -25.59
CA VAL A 10 15.14 -13.17 -25.07
C VAL A 10 14.90 -13.10 -23.56
N LEU A 11 13.72 -13.49 -23.09
CA LEU A 11 13.42 -13.52 -21.65
C LEU A 11 14.37 -14.46 -20.89
N LEU A 12 14.66 -15.64 -21.44
CA LEU A 12 15.59 -16.60 -20.85
C LEU A 12 17.01 -16.04 -20.77
N THR A 13 17.51 -15.38 -21.81
CA THR A 13 18.83 -14.73 -21.79
C THR A 13 18.92 -13.63 -20.74
N PHE A 14 17.86 -12.83 -20.56
CA PHE A 14 17.79 -11.85 -19.48
C PHE A 14 17.79 -12.50 -18.10
N VAL A 15 17.12 -13.63 -17.91
CA VAL A 15 17.15 -14.38 -16.65
C VAL A 15 18.55 -14.91 -16.34
N PHE A 16 19.27 -15.45 -17.34
CA PHE A 16 20.65 -15.89 -17.17
C PHE A 16 21.62 -14.73 -16.86
N LEU A 17 21.44 -13.56 -17.48
CA LEU A 17 22.21 -12.35 -17.19
C LEU A 17 21.96 -11.83 -15.77
N VAL A 18 20.72 -11.87 -15.28
CA VAL A 18 20.38 -11.46 -13.90
C VAL A 18 20.89 -12.47 -12.88
N ALA A 19 20.93 -13.76 -13.23
CA ALA A 19 21.48 -14.82 -12.39
C ALA A 19 23.03 -14.86 -12.37
N ALA A 20 23.71 -13.98 -13.10
CA ALA A 20 25.16 -13.98 -13.19
C ALA A 20 25.86 -13.54 -11.90
N TRP A 21 25.17 -12.84 -10.99
CA TRP A 21 25.74 -12.32 -9.74
C TRP A 21 25.23 -13.11 -8.54
N THR A 22 26.14 -13.53 -7.68
CA THR A 22 25.80 -14.27 -6.47
C THR A 22 25.62 -13.34 -5.27
N LYS A 23 25.10 -13.87 -4.16
CA LYS A 23 24.90 -13.10 -2.92
C LYS A 23 26.19 -12.50 -2.40
N GLU A 24 27.30 -13.25 -2.49
CA GLU A 24 28.60 -12.79 -2.00
C GLU A 24 29.14 -11.60 -2.81
N ASP A 25 28.84 -11.55 -4.11
CA ASP A 25 29.24 -10.41 -4.97
C ASP A 25 28.56 -9.12 -4.51
N TYR A 26 27.24 -9.19 -4.22
CA TYR A 26 26.49 -8.06 -3.68
C TYR A 26 27.00 -7.62 -2.30
N GLU A 27 27.49 -8.55 -1.46
CA GLU A 27 28.06 -8.23 -0.16
C GLU A 27 29.38 -7.47 -0.31
N ILE A 28 30.24 -7.87 -1.24
CA ILE A 28 31.48 -7.17 -1.58
C ILE A 28 31.19 -5.75 -2.08
N PHE A 29 30.24 -5.59 -3.00
CA PHE A 29 29.86 -4.28 -3.53
C PHE A 29 29.32 -3.37 -2.43
N ARG A 30 28.49 -3.92 -1.52
CA ARG A 30 27.93 -3.18 -0.39
C ARG A 30 29.01 -2.69 0.53
N LEU A 31 29.93 -3.58 0.88
CA LEU A 31 30.99 -3.25 1.80
C LEU A 31 31.95 -2.23 1.20
N LYS A 32 32.23 -2.32 -0.10
CA LYS A 32 33.03 -1.34 -0.84
C LYS A 32 32.38 0.04 -0.81
N ASP A 33 31.10 0.14 -1.13
CA ASP A 33 30.35 1.41 -1.06
C ASP A 33 30.29 1.97 0.38
N GLU A 34 30.10 1.10 1.39
CA GLU A 34 30.08 1.50 2.80
C GLU A 34 31.45 1.98 3.31
N VAL A 35 32.54 1.41 2.84
CA VAL A 35 33.92 1.84 3.17
C VAL A 35 34.24 3.15 2.45
N GLU A 36 33.89 3.26 1.18
CA GLU A 36 34.11 4.48 0.38
C GLU A 36 33.32 5.67 0.94
N ALA A 37 32.06 5.45 1.33
CA ALA A 37 31.23 6.49 1.94
C ALA A 37 31.73 6.94 3.33
N ALA A 38 32.48 6.10 4.04
CA ALA A 38 32.95 6.42 5.39
C ALA A 38 34.37 7.01 5.40
N GLU A 39 35.31 6.39 4.69
CA GLU A 39 36.74 6.71 4.78
C GLU A 39 37.18 7.70 3.68
N GLY A 40 36.45 7.78 2.56
CA GLY A 40 36.75 8.62 1.41
C GLY A 40 36.76 7.86 0.09
N PRO A 41 36.75 8.58 -1.06
CA PRO A 41 36.76 7.98 -2.39
C PRO A 41 38.05 7.16 -2.61
N ASP A 42 37.92 6.07 -3.38
CA ASP A 42 39.02 5.19 -3.84
C ASP A 42 39.79 4.39 -2.76
N ILE A 43 39.23 4.21 -1.56
CA ILE A 43 39.87 3.39 -0.52
C ILE A 43 39.53 1.91 -0.70
N SER A 44 40.56 1.11 -0.96
CA SER A 44 40.42 -0.35 -1.10
C SER A 44 40.35 -1.07 0.24
N PHE A 45 39.89 -2.32 0.25
CA PHE A 45 39.92 -3.18 1.46
C PHE A 45 41.34 -3.40 2.00
N TYR A 46 42.33 -3.41 1.11
CA TYR A 46 43.74 -3.55 1.46
C TYR A 46 44.26 -2.31 2.17
N ASP A 47 43.92 -1.12 1.67
CA ASP A 47 44.29 0.16 2.29
C ASP A 47 43.57 0.36 3.62
N PHE A 48 42.29 -0.04 3.67
CA PHE A 48 41.50 -0.04 4.90
C PHE A 48 42.05 -0.98 5.97
N LEU A 49 42.76 -2.06 5.61
CA LEU A 49 43.51 -2.91 6.55
C LEU A 49 44.98 -2.50 6.72
N GLY A 50 45.51 -1.63 5.86
CA GLY A 50 46.90 -1.17 5.87
C GLY A 50 47.88 -2.26 5.42
N VAL A 51 47.47 -3.10 4.48
CA VAL A 51 48.26 -4.20 3.90
C VAL A 51 48.34 -4.05 2.39
N LYS A 52 49.33 -4.68 1.75
CA LYS A 52 49.42 -4.72 0.28
C LYS A 52 48.47 -5.79 -0.29
N PRO A 53 47.99 -5.66 -1.55
CA PRO A 53 47.23 -6.72 -2.22
C PRO A 53 47.96 -8.06 -2.32
N SER A 54 49.30 -8.05 -2.29
CA SER A 54 50.15 -9.26 -2.29
C SER A 54 50.35 -9.90 -0.91
N ALA A 55 49.73 -9.37 0.15
CA ALA A 55 49.96 -9.84 1.52
C ALA A 55 49.41 -11.27 1.73
N THR A 56 50.10 -12.02 2.58
CA THR A 56 49.68 -13.38 2.96
C THR A 56 48.52 -13.35 3.96
N VAL A 57 47.78 -14.45 4.09
CA VAL A 57 46.64 -14.57 5.03
C VAL A 57 47.07 -14.30 6.48
N ASP A 58 48.28 -14.73 6.86
CA ASP A 58 48.84 -14.50 8.19
C ASP A 58 49.16 -13.03 8.44
N GLU A 59 49.68 -12.32 7.44
CA GLU A 59 49.92 -10.88 7.50
C GLU A 59 48.61 -10.10 7.65
N ILE A 60 47.58 -10.49 6.90
CA ILE A 60 46.23 -9.93 7.04
C ILE A 60 45.69 -10.18 8.45
N GLY A 61 45.89 -11.38 9.01
CA GLY A 61 45.53 -11.71 10.38
C GLY A 61 46.24 -10.84 11.42
N LYS A 62 47.54 -10.59 11.25
CA LYS A 62 48.33 -9.70 12.12
C LYS A 62 47.87 -8.25 12.01
N ALA A 63 47.65 -7.75 10.80
CA ALA A 63 47.18 -6.39 10.55
C ALA A 63 45.78 -6.16 11.14
N PHE A 64 44.87 -7.11 10.93
CA PHE A 64 43.53 -7.08 11.54
C PHE A 64 43.59 -7.01 13.06
N ARG A 65 44.40 -7.86 13.72
CA ARG A 65 44.55 -7.83 15.18
C ARG A 65 45.09 -6.49 15.68
N LYS A 66 46.02 -5.88 14.91
CA LYS A 66 46.56 -4.55 15.22
C LYS A 66 45.50 -3.46 15.09
N LYS A 67 44.75 -3.43 13.97
CA LYS A 67 43.69 -2.42 13.74
C LYS A 67 42.47 -2.61 14.65
N SER A 68 42.03 -3.84 14.89
CA SER A 68 40.94 -4.17 15.83
C SER A 68 41.20 -3.61 17.23
N ARG A 69 42.42 -3.77 17.77
CA ARG A 69 42.81 -3.19 19.08
C ARG A 69 42.86 -1.67 19.09
N ALA A 70 43.06 -1.03 17.94
CA ALA A 70 43.08 0.42 17.82
C ALA A 70 41.66 0.99 17.71
N LEU A 71 40.80 0.36 16.91
CA LEU A 71 39.46 0.83 16.55
C LEU A 71 38.34 0.25 17.43
N HIS A 72 38.67 -0.50 18.49
CA HIS A 72 37.66 -1.07 19.38
C HIS A 72 36.77 0.02 20.00
N PRO A 73 35.43 -0.13 20.01
CA PRO A 73 34.50 0.93 20.44
C PRO A 73 34.71 1.39 21.88
N ASP A 74 35.08 0.49 22.79
CA ASP A 74 35.37 0.82 24.19
C ASP A 74 36.60 1.75 24.31
N LYS A 75 37.66 1.45 23.55
CA LYS A 75 38.87 2.29 23.53
C LYS A 75 38.60 3.62 22.84
N ALA A 76 37.77 3.62 21.80
CA ALA A 76 37.31 4.81 21.12
C ALA A 76 36.57 5.73 22.13
N LYS A 77 35.63 5.19 22.92
CA LYS A 77 34.91 5.93 23.98
C LYS A 77 35.87 6.65 24.93
N HIS A 78 36.84 5.92 25.48
CA HIS A 78 37.83 6.48 26.40
C HIS A 78 38.71 7.54 25.74
N SER A 79 39.13 7.31 24.49
CA SER A 79 39.93 8.26 23.73
C SER A 79 39.17 9.58 23.46
N PHE A 80 37.88 9.50 23.14
CA PHE A 80 37.01 10.65 22.90
C PHE A 80 36.83 11.49 24.17
N ILE A 81 36.52 10.86 25.30
CA ILE A 81 36.40 11.53 26.61
C ILE A 81 37.72 12.21 27.00
N ALA A 82 38.86 11.54 26.81
CA ALA A 82 40.18 12.09 27.13
C ALA A 82 40.53 13.30 26.26
N SER A 83 40.19 13.25 24.96
CA SER A 83 40.44 14.35 24.02
C SER A 83 39.64 15.62 24.35
N ARG A 84 38.40 15.46 24.84
CA ARG A 84 37.48 16.58 25.14
C ARG A 84 37.67 17.16 26.55
N SER A 85 38.18 16.37 27.49
CA SER A 85 38.35 16.79 28.89
C SER A 85 39.67 17.51 29.21
N THR A 86 40.65 17.55 28.28
CA THR A 86 41.99 18.09 28.57
C THR A 86 42.38 19.28 27.66
N PRO A 87 42.56 20.50 28.21
CA PRO A 87 43.27 21.57 27.52
C PRO A 87 44.78 21.29 27.56
N LYS A 88 45.43 21.27 26.39
CA LYS A 88 46.88 21.05 26.25
C LYS A 88 47.64 22.32 26.68
N PRO A 89 48.66 22.26 27.56
CA PRO A 89 49.54 23.40 27.82
C PRO A 89 50.35 23.73 26.55
N LYS A 90 50.43 25.01 26.18
CA LYS A 90 51.13 25.45 24.96
C LYS A 90 52.65 25.37 25.07
N LYS A 91 53.21 25.27 26.29
CA LYS A 91 54.65 25.13 26.55
C LYS A 91 54.94 24.12 27.67
N PRO A 92 56.05 23.35 27.59
CA PRO A 92 56.49 22.48 28.67
C PRO A 92 56.90 23.35 29.87
N GLY A 93 56.12 23.32 30.96
CA GLY A 93 56.41 24.05 32.21
C GLY A 93 55.41 25.15 32.58
N GLU A 94 54.44 25.48 31.73
CA GLU A 94 53.44 26.52 32.03
C GLU A 94 52.35 25.99 32.98
N LYS A 95 52.30 26.52 34.21
CA LYS A 95 51.22 26.22 35.17
C LYS A 95 49.91 26.81 34.65
N LYS A 96 48.86 25.97 34.61
CA LYS A 96 47.53 26.37 34.13
C LYS A 96 46.95 27.46 35.04
N LYS A 97 46.45 28.56 34.45
CA LYS A 97 45.63 29.53 35.19
C LYS A 97 44.31 28.85 35.55
N SER A 98 43.97 28.79 36.83
CA SER A 98 42.67 28.32 37.33
C SER A 98 41.61 29.38 37.03
N GLY A 99 41.18 29.46 35.76
CA GLY A 99 40.03 30.26 35.33
C GLY A 99 38.75 29.43 35.44
N VAL A 100 37.71 30.02 36.03
CA VAL A 100 36.44 29.41 36.49
C VAL A 100 35.58 28.73 35.41
N HIS A 101 35.97 28.76 34.13
CA HIS A 101 35.31 27.96 33.10
C HIS A 101 35.83 26.52 33.12
N VAL A 102 35.22 25.70 33.97
CA VAL A 102 35.35 24.23 33.93
C VAL A 102 34.93 23.78 32.53
N SER A 103 35.87 23.18 31.79
CA SER A 103 35.55 22.53 30.52
C SER A 103 34.55 21.40 30.80
N LYS A 104 33.26 21.64 30.53
CA LYS A 104 32.25 20.59 30.59
C LYS A 104 32.69 19.51 29.62
N GLY A 105 32.80 18.27 30.11
CA GLY A 105 33.10 17.12 29.27
C GLY A 105 32.04 16.92 28.17
N PRO A 106 32.29 16.02 27.21
CA PRO A 106 31.35 15.77 26.12
C PRO A 106 30.01 15.28 26.66
N SER A 107 28.92 15.66 25.98
CA SER A 107 27.58 15.25 26.41
C SER A 107 27.38 13.74 26.23
N GLU A 108 26.51 13.12 27.03
CA GLU A 108 26.28 11.67 26.92
C GLU A 108 25.78 11.26 25.52
N ARG A 109 24.96 12.11 24.88
CA ARG A 109 24.48 11.91 23.52
C ARG A 109 25.62 11.93 22.49
N GLU A 110 26.60 12.81 22.65
CA GLU A 110 27.80 12.83 21.79
C GLU A 110 28.62 11.55 21.98
N ILE A 111 28.82 11.11 23.22
CA ILE A 111 29.53 9.87 23.52
C ILE A 111 28.82 8.68 22.86
N GLN A 112 27.50 8.57 22.99
CA GLN A 112 26.73 7.47 22.38
C GLN A 112 26.81 7.50 20.85
N ARG A 113 26.70 8.67 20.22
CA ARG A 113 26.85 8.82 18.75
C ARG A 113 28.23 8.38 18.30
N PHE A 114 29.27 8.82 19.00
CA PHE A 114 30.65 8.47 18.68
C PHE A 114 30.90 6.96 18.85
N VAL A 115 30.43 6.36 19.95
CA VAL A 115 30.54 4.91 20.19
C VAL A 115 29.81 4.13 19.12
N LYS A 116 28.63 4.59 18.67
CA LYS A 116 27.89 3.98 17.57
C LYS A 116 28.70 4.01 16.27
N GLN A 117 29.24 5.16 15.89
CA GLN A 117 30.08 5.32 14.70
C GLN A 117 31.34 4.42 14.78
N ALA A 118 32.01 4.37 15.94
CA ALA A 118 33.15 3.49 16.16
C ALA A 118 32.75 2.00 16.09
N GLY A 119 31.57 1.64 16.59
CA GLY A 119 31.02 0.29 16.50
C GLY A 119 30.73 -0.13 15.06
N GLU A 120 30.09 0.74 14.27
CA GLU A 120 29.85 0.51 12.84
C GLU A 120 31.17 0.32 12.08
N ARG A 121 32.15 1.19 12.32
CA ARG A 121 33.49 1.09 11.72
C ARG A 121 34.21 -0.21 12.09
N TYR A 122 34.13 -0.61 13.37
CA TYR A 122 34.68 -1.88 13.84
C TYR A 122 34.00 -3.08 13.19
N SER A 123 32.68 -3.03 13.01
CA SER A 123 31.93 -4.09 12.33
C SER A 123 32.37 -4.26 10.87
N ARG A 124 32.53 -3.15 10.12
CA ARG A 124 33.07 -3.16 8.74
C ARG A 124 34.45 -3.78 8.68
N LEU A 125 35.34 -3.42 9.61
CA LEU A 125 36.69 -4.00 9.71
C LEU A 125 36.67 -5.51 9.94
N GLY A 126 35.72 -6.01 10.74
CA GLY A 126 35.49 -7.45 10.90
C GLY A 126 35.12 -8.13 9.60
N VAL A 127 34.12 -7.59 8.88
CA VAL A 127 33.64 -8.15 7.62
C VAL A 127 34.75 -8.11 6.56
N VAL A 128 35.41 -6.96 6.36
CA VAL A 128 36.51 -6.81 5.38
C VAL A 128 37.61 -7.84 5.65
N ALA A 129 37.99 -8.04 6.91
CA ALA A 129 39.02 -9.01 7.27
C ALA A 129 38.59 -10.46 7.03
N ASN A 130 37.30 -10.77 7.10
CA ASN A 130 36.78 -12.10 6.76
C ASN A 130 36.81 -12.32 5.24
N ILE A 131 36.41 -11.31 4.44
CA ILE A 131 36.48 -11.37 2.97
C ILE A 131 37.92 -11.62 2.51
N LEU A 132 38.88 -10.84 3.01
CA LEU A 132 40.29 -10.97 2.60
C LEU A 132 40.98 -12.25 3.10
N LYS A 133 40.45 -12.91 4.13
CA LYS A 133 40.98 -14.21 4.60
C LYS A 133 40.30 -15.40 3.92
N GLY A 134 39.07 -15.20 3.44
CA GLY A 134 38.25 -16.23 2.82
C GLY A 134 38.48 -16.38 1.31
N PRO A 135 37.73 -17.29 0.67
CA PRO A 135 37.76 -17.48 -0.79
C PRO A 135 37.18 -16.28 -1.56
N GLU A 136 36.42 -15.41 -0.88
CA GLU A 136 35.87 -14.17 -1.45
C GLU A 136 36.93 -13.15 -1.85
N ARG A 137 38.16 -13.29 -1.32
CA ARG A 137 39.32 -12.49 -1.74
C ARG A 137 39.55 -12.56 -3.25
N GLU A 138 39.43 -13.74 -3.85
CA GLU A 138 39.65 -13.93 -5.30
C GLU A 138 38.62 -13.17 -6.12
N ARG A 139 37.35 -13.15 -5.66
CA ARG A 139 36.28 -12.39 -6.30
C ARG A 139 36.51 -10.89 -6.16
N TYR A 140 36.90 -10.43 -4.97
CA TYR A 140 37.29 -9.04 -4.76
C TYR A 140 38.45 -8.62 -5.66
N ASP A 141 39.50 -9.45 -5.75
CA ASP A 141 40.66 -9.20 -6.61
C ASP A 141 40.29 -9.22 -8.12
N PHE A 142 39.30 -10.05 -8.50
CA PHE A 142 38.73 -10.02 -9.85
C PHE A 142 38.09 -8.67 -10.16
N PHE A 143 37.25 -8.14 -9.26
CA PHE A 143 36.62 -6.81 -9.44
C PHE A 143 37.63 -5.67 -9.36
N MET A 144 38.70 -5.80 -8.57
CA MET A 144 39.80 -4.82 -8.57
C MET A 144 40.53 -4.74 -9.92
N LYS A 145 40.63 -5.86 -10.65
CA LYS A 145 41.30 -5.90 -11.96
C LYS A 145 40.39 -5.47 -13.12
N HIS A 146 39.11 -5.84 -13.07
CA HIS A 146 38.15 -5.60 -14.17
C HIS A 146 37.27 -4.35 -13.96
N GLY A 147 37.26 -3.80 -12.75
CA GLY A 147 36.37 -2.72 -12.34
C GLY A 147 35.12 -3.22 -11.63
N PHE A 148 34.57 -2.36 -10.78
CA PHE A 148 33.32 -2.60 -10.08
C PHE A 148 32.12 -2.12 -10.91
N PRO A 149 31.02 -2.88 -10.96
CA PRO A 149 29.79 -2.38 -11.58
C PRO A 149 29.22 -1.20 -10.76
N SER A 150 28.52 -0.27 -11.43
CA SER A 150 27.81 0.80 -10.75
C SER A 150 26.58 0.24 -10.02
N TRP A 151 26.73 -0.15 -8.77
CA TRP A 151 25.67 -0.66 -7.92
C TRP A 151 25.27 0.41 -6.89
N ARG A 152 23.97 0.63 -6.68
CA ARG A 152 23.46 1.61 -5.69
C ARG A 152 22.92 0.92 -4.42
N GLY A 153 23.10 -0.39 -4.31
CA GLY A 153 22.57 -1.24 -3.25
C GLY A 153 21.13 -1.73 -3.50
N THR A 154 20.76 -2.86 -2.89
CA THR A 154 19.36 -3.34 -2.85
C THR A 154 18.43 -2.40 -2.07
N GLY A 155 19.01 -1.63 -1.14
CA GLY A 155 18.32 -0.62 -0.33
C GLY A 155 17.94 0.65 -1.10
N TYR A 156 18.47 0.86 -2.31
CA TYR A 156 18.29 2.09 -3.07
C TYR A 156 16.80 2.44 -3.26
N TYR A 157 16.00 1.46 -3.70
CA TYR A 157 14.58 1.63 -3.95
C TYR A 157 13.82 2.07 -2.68
N TYR A 158 14.18 1.51 -1.53
CA TYR A 158 13.56 1.81 -0.23
C TYR A 158 14.01 3.16 0.35
N SER A 159 15.25 3.57 0.06
CA SER A 159 15.77 4.87 0.51
C SER A 159 15.16 6.03 -0.28
N ARG A 160 14.94 5.84 -1.59
CA ARG A 160 14.46 6.88 -2.50
C ARG A 160 12.94 7.04 -2.47
N TYR A 161 12.21 5.93 -2.45
CA TYR A 161 10.75 5.94 -2.45
C TYR A 161 10.21 5.52 -1.07
N ARG A 162 9.82 6.52 -0.28
CA ARG A 162 9.07 6.33 0.95
C ARG A 162 7.62 6.71 0.67
N PRO A 163 6.73 5.74 0.35
CA PRO A 163 5.35 6.07 0.02
C PRO A 163 4.73 6.86 1.17
N GLY A 164 4.35 8.10 0.88
CA GLY A 164 3.63 8.93 1.85
C GLY A 164 2.20 8.44 2.03
N LEU A 165 1.53 8.91 3.08
CA LEU A 165 0.14 8.55 3.38
C LEU A 165 -0.78 8.69 2.16
N GLY A 166 -0.66 9.77 1.39
CA GLY A 166 -1.45 10.00 0.19
C GLY A 166 -1.26 8.92 -0.88
N THR A 167 -0.01 8.51 -1.15
CA THR A 167 0.28 7.44 -2.13
C THR A 167 -0.30 6.10 -1.69
N VAL A 168 -0.28 5.82 -0.38
CA VAL A 168 -0.88 4.61 0.20
C VAL A 168 -2.39 4.65 0.10
N LEU A 169 -3.03 5.79 0.41
CA LEU A 169 -4.48 5.95 0.31
C LEU A 169 -4.97 5.83 -1.12
N VAL A 170 -4.27 6.42 -2.09
CA VAL A 170 -4.60 6.27 -3.52
C VAL A 170 -4.42 4.83 -3.97
N GLY A 171 -3.32 4.18 -3.59
CA GLY A 171 -3.08 2.76 -3.90
C GLY A 171 -4.17 1.85 -3.31
N LEU A 172 -4.50 2.04 -2.04
CA LEU A 172 -5.57 1.30 -1.36
C LEU A 172 -6.93 1.56 -2.01
N PHE A 173 -7.22 2.80 -2.42
CA PHE A 173 -8.44 3.15 -3.13
C PHE A 173 -8.53 2.46 -4.49
N LEU A 174 -7.44 2.38 -5.26
CA LEU A 174 -7.42 1.68 -6.54
C LEU A 174 -7.58 0.16 -6.37
N VAL A 175 -6.94 -0.43 -5.35
CA VAL A 175 -7.02 -1.87 -5.10
C VAL A 175 -8.39 -2.27 -4.53
N CYS A 176 -8.84 -1.62 -3.46
CA CYS A 176 -10.11 -1.94 -2.80
C CYS A 176 -11.31 -1.40 -3.57
N GLY A 177 -11.27 -0.12 -3.95
CA GLY A 177 -12.34 0.54 -4.69
C GLY A 177 -12.37 0.17 -6.18
N GLY A 178 -11.30 -0.42 -6.71
CA GLY A 178 -11.21 -0.93 -8.07
C GLY A 178 -11.33 -2.46 -8.10
N GLY A 179 -10.21 -3.15 -7.92
CA GLY A 179 -10.13 -4.61 -8.07
C GLY A 179 -11.10 -5.39 -7.18
N ALA A 180 -11.09 -5.15 -5.87
CA ALA A 180 -11.96 -5.88 -4.94
C ALA A 180 -13.44 -5.53 -5.13
N HIS A 181 -13.76 -4.26 -5.40
CA HIS A 181 -15.12 -3.84 -5.69
C HIS A 181 -15.64 -4.43 -7.00
N TYR A 182 -14.84 -4.45 -8.07
CA TYR A 182 -15.22 -5.10 -9.33
C TYR A 182 -15.45 -6.60 -9.13
N PHE A 183 -14.58 -7.27 -8.36
CA PHE A 183 -14.78 -8.67 -8.00
C PHE A 183 -16.09 -8.91 -7.25
N ALA A 184 -16.45 -8.03 -6.30
CA ALA A 184 -17.72 -8.10 -5.60
C ALA A 184 -18.91 -7.93 -6.54
N LEU A 185 -18.85 -7.00 -7.49
CA LEU A 185 -19.88 -6.80 -8.52
C LEU A 185 -20.06 -8.02 -9.42
N VAL A 186 -18.95 -8.61 -9.89
CA VAL A 186 -18.97 -9.84 -10.71
C VAL A 186 -19.57 -11.01 -9.95
N THR A 187 -19.18 -11.18 -8.68
CA THR A 187 -19.71 -12.25 -7.83
C THR A 187 -21.20 -12.05 -7.54
N GLY A 188 -21.62 -10.80 -7.31
CA GLY A 188 -23.03 -10.43 -7.15
C GLY A 188 -23.85 -10.77 -8.39
N TYR A 189 -23.40 -10.34 -9.57
CA TYR A 189 -24.03 -10.63 -10.85
C TYR A 189 -24.18 -12.15 -11.09
N LYS A 190 -23.12 -12.92 -10.87
CA LYS A 190 -23.15 -14.38 -11.01
C LYS A 190 -24.18 -15.01 -10.07
N ARG A 191 -24.17 -14.63 -8.79
CA ARG A 191 -25.10 -15.16 -7.79
C ARG A 191 -26.55 -14.80 -8.07
N GLN A 192 -26.82 -13.57 -8.54
CA GLN A 192 -28.16 -13.13 -8.93
C GLN A 192 -28.68 -13.91 -10.14
N ARG A 193 -27.83 -14.11 -11.15
CA ARG A 193 -28.19 -14.90 -12.34
C ARG A 193 -28.46 -16.36 -11.99
N GLU A 194 -27.60 -16.99 -11.19
CA GLU A 194 -27.80 -18.36 -10.72
C GLU A 194 -29.07 -18.53 -9.88
N PHE A 195 -29.38 -17.54 -9.03
CA PHE A 195 -30.62 -17.54 -8.25
C PHE A 195 -31.84 -17.47 -9.17
N MET A 196 -31.86 -16.53 -10.12
CA MET A 196 -32.94 -16.37 -11.07
C MET A 196 -33.16 -17.63 -11.91
N GLU A 197 -32.07 -18.23 -12.41
CA GLU A 197 -32.13 -19.45 -13.20
C GLU A 197 -32.69 -20.63 -12.40
N ARG A 198 -32.26 -20.81 -11.14
CA ARG A 198 -32.84 -21.83 -10.25
C ARG A 198 -34.32 -21.55 -10.03
N TYR A 199 -34.69 -20.30 -9.77
CA TYR A 199 -36.07 -19.91 -9.48
C TYR A 199 -37.01 -20.16 -10.68
N ILE A 200 -36.59 -19.78 -11.89
CA ILE A 200 -37.30 -20.08 -13.15
C ILE A 200 -37.41 -21.60 -13.36
N ARG A 201 -36.33 -22.34 -13.12
CA ARG A 201 -36.31 -23.81 -13.29
C ARG A 201 -37.27 -24.50 -12.32
N HIS A 202 -37.33 -24.08 -11.07
CA HIS A 202 -38.29 -24.58 -10.09
C HIS A 202 -39.73 -24.28 -10.51
N ALA A 203 -40.01 -23.05 -10.93
CA ALA A 203 -41.35 -22.65 -11.39
C ALA A 203 -41.83 -23.51 -12.57
N ARG A 204 -40.97 -23.70 -13.58
CA ARG A 204 -41.25 -24.56 -14.75
C ARG A 204 -41.52 -26.01 -14.34
N LYS A 205 -40.67 -26.57 -13.48
CA LYS A 205 -40.80 -27.95 -12.98
C LYS A 205 -42.10 -28.16 -12.21
N THR A 206 -42.50 -27.21 -11.36
CA THR A 206 -43.75 -27.32 -10.60
C THR A 206 -44.98 -27.12 -11.49
N ALA A 207 -44.90 -26.24 -12.49
CA ALA A 207 -46.01 -25.99 -13.41
C ALA A 207 -46.25 -27.15 -14.38
N TRP A 208 -45.20 -27.74 -14.95
CA TRP A 208 -45.31 -28.68 -16.09
C TRP A 208 -44.69 -30.07 -15.83
N GLY A 209 -44.04 -30.29 -14.68
CA GLY A 209 -43.30 -31.53 -14.38
C GLY A 209 -41.88 -31.52 -14.95
N ASP A 210 -41.04 -32.48 -14.56
CA ASP A 210 -39.67 -32.60 -15.09
C ASP A 210 -39.70 -32.94 -16.61
N GLU A 211 -39.40 -31.95 -17.45
CA GLU A 211 -39.29 -32.13 -18.91
C GLU A 211 -38.02 -32.88 -19.37
N THR A 212 -37.41 -33.71 -18.51
CA THR A 212 -36.48 -34.75 -18.98
C THR A 212 -37.29 -35.99 -19.40
N GLY A 213 -38.06 -35.85 -20.48
CA GLY A 213 -38.29 -36.94 -21.43
C GLY A 213 -39.37 -38.01 -21.18
N ILE A 214 -40.39 -37.82 -20.33
CA ILE A 214 -41.53 -38.79 -20.28
C ILE A 214 -42.88 -38.07 -20.17
N ARG A 215 -43.43 -37.69 -21.33
CA ARG A 215 -44.75 -37.04 -21.49
C ARG A 215 -45.92 -38.05 -21.44
N GLY A 216 -45.91 -39.04 -20.55
CA GLY A 216 -46.84 -40.18 -20.67
C GLY A 216 -47.36 -40.88 -19.41
N LEU A 217 -46.87 -40.61 -18.20
CA LEU A 217 -47.24 -41.42 -17.02
C LEU A 217 -47.74 -40.66 -15.80
N ALA A 218 -48.06 -39.38 -15.91
CA ALA A 218 -48.57 -38.57 -14.80
C ALA A 218 -50.09 -38.72 -14.54
N ALA A 219 -50.65 -39.91 -14.78
CA ALA A 219 -52.07 -40.21 -14.52
C ALA A 219 -52.31 -41.41 -13.58
N ILE A 220 -51.27 -42.07 -13.07
CA ILE A 220 -51.40 -43.18 -12.11
C ILE A 220 -50.31 -43.03 -11.06
N GLY A 221 -50.65 -42.42 -9.93
CA GLY A 221 -49.68 -42.25 -8.84
C GLY A 221 -50.07 -41.22 -7.80
N GLN A 222 -51.36 -41.13 -7.45
CA GLN A 222 -51.73 -40.58 -6.15
C GLN A 222 -51.82 -41.74 -5.16
N PRO A 223 -50.91 -41.86 -4.18
CA PRO A 223 -51.26 -42.52 -2.94
C PRO A 223 -52.18 -41.57 -2.17
N VAL A 224 -53.44 -41.98 -2.03
CA VAL A 224 -54.34 -41.45 -1.00
C VAL A 224 -53.75 -41.89 0.34
N GLU A 225 -53.09 -40.97 1.03
CA GLU A 225 -52.58 -41.20 2.38
C GLU A 225 -53.62 -40.67 3.39
N VAL A 226 -54.15 -41.62 4.15
CA VAL A 226 -55.12 -41.42 5.23
C VAL A 226 -54.45 -40.67 6.38
N PRO A 227 -55.07 -39.65 7.00
CA PRO A 227 -54.43 -38.89 8.07
C PRO A 227 -54.33 -39.74 9.34
N VAL A 228 -53.11 -40.03 9.78
CA VAL A 228 -52.80 -40.52 11.14
C VAL A 228 -52.44 -39.30 12.01
N PRO A 229 -53.10 -39.08 13.16
CA PRO A 229 -52.77 -37.95 14.02
C PRO A 229 -51.46 -38.28 14.75
N THR A 230 -50.40 -37.53 14.44
CA THR A 230 -49.17 -37.53 15.21
C THR A 230 -49.05 -36.16 15.85
N GLU A 231 -49.23 -36.10 17.17
CA GLU A 231 -48.91 -34.92 17.98
C GLU A 231 -47.39 -34.67 17.91
N GLU A 232 -46.99 -33.54 17.33
CA GLU A 232 -45.64 -32.99 17.53
C GLU A 232 -45.72 -31.73 18.40
N PRO A 233 -44.79 -31.57 19.36
CA PRO A 233 -44.80 -30.47 20.32
C PRO A 233 -44.29 -29.16 19.71
N ASP A 234 -44.95 -28.05 20.07
CA ASP A 234 -44.56 -26.68 19.71
C ASP A 234 -43.08 -26.38 20.02
N PRO A 235 -42.25 -25.99 19.02
CA PRO A 235 -40.85 -25.63 19.25
C PRO A 235 -40.66 -24.25 19.91
N THR A 236 -41.73 -23.64 20.45
CA THR A 236 -41.70 -22.30 21.04
C THR A 236 -41.85 -22.28 22.56
N ALA A 237 -42.02 -23.44 23.21
CA ALA A 237 -42.31 -23.49 24.64
C ALA A 237 -41.10 -23.17 25.55
N ASN A 238 -39.86 -23.28 25.07
CA ASN A 238 -38.67 -23.28 25.94
C ASN A 238 -37.70 -22.11 25.73
N LEU A 239 -38.16 -20.96 25.24
CA LEU A 239 -37.31 -19.77 25.08
C LEU A 239 -37.56 -18.75 26.21
N ASN A 240 -36.49 -18.39 26.92
CA ASN A 240 -36.55 -17.39 27.98
C ASN A 240 -37.01 -16.04 27.41
N ARG A 241 -37.88 -15.32 28.15
CA ARG A 241 -38.55 -14.05 27.78
C ARG A 241 -37.61 -12.95 27.23
N ARG A 242 -36.30 -13.06 27.53
CA ARG A 242 -35.23 -12.18 27.05
C ARG A 242 -34.84 -12.44 25.59
N GLN A 243 -34.79 -13.71 25.16
CA GLN A 243 -34.49 -14.11 23.78
C GLN A 243 -35.62 -13.69 22.83
N LYS A 244 -36.88 -13.77 23.28
CA LYS A 244 -38.05 -13.32 22.50
C LYS A 244 -37.99 -11.83 22.14
N ARG A 245 -37.53 -10.98 23.05
CA ARG A 245 -37.39 -9.52 22.83
C ARG A 245 -36.23 -9.15 21.92
N GLU A 246 -35.16 -9.96 21.89
CA GLU A 246 -34.04 -9.74 20.97
C GLU A 246 -34.42 -10.12 19.53
N MET A 247 -35.20 -11.20 19.35
CA MET A 247 -35.77 -11.55 18.05
C MET A 247 -36.76 -10.48 17.54
N GLU A 248 -37.57 -9.91 18.43
CA GLU A 248 -38.46 -8.78 18.11
C GLU A 248 -37.68 -7.50 17.76
N ARG A 249 -36.54 -7.25 18.41
CA ARG A 249 -35.67 -6.12 18.09
C ARG A 249 -34.92 -6.30 16.77
N GLN A 250 -34.51 -7.53 16.43
CA GLN A 250 -33.86 -7.83 15.15
C GLN A 250 -34.84 -7.70 13.99
N THR A 251 -36.03 -8.31 14.09
CA THR A 251 -37.09 -8.20 13.07
C THR A 251 -37.56 -6.75 12.85
N LYS A 252 -37.60 -5.93 13.91
CA LYS A 252 -37.94 -4.50 13.81
C LYS A 252 -36.81 -3.64 13.22
N LYS A 253 -35.54 -4.05 13.40
CA LYS A 253 -34.35 -3.40 12.81
C LYS A 253 -34.14 -3.79 11.34
N ASP A 254 -34.55 -4.99 10.95
CA ASP A 254 -34.58 -5.44 9.55
C ASP A 254 -35.70 -4.74 8.76
N LYS A 255 -36.82 -4.40 9.41
CA LYS A 255 -37.86 -3.54 8.83
C LYS A 255 -37.44 -2.07 8.62
N SER A 256 -36.55 -1.52 9.44
CA SER A 256 -36.14 -0.11 9.32
C SER A 256 -34.94 0.14 8.39
N SER A 257 -34.23 -0.92 7.97
CA SER A 257 -33.00 -0.80 7.17
C SER A 257 -33.18 -1.12 5.67
N LYS A 258 -34.39 -1.47 5.22
CA LYS A 258 -34.67 -1.80 3.81
C LYS A 258 -35.41 -0.66 3.08
N LYS A 259 -34.78 0.50 2.98
CA LYS A 259 -35.02 1.48 1.89
C LYS A 259 -33.76 1.56 1.03
N LYS A 260 -33.63 0.63 0.09
CA LYS A 260 -32.75 0.76 -1.08
C LYS A 260 -33.58 0.41 -2.31
N SER A 261 -33.79 1.42 -3.14
CA SER A 261 -34.46 1.36 -4.43
C SER A 261 -33.80 0.30 -5.33
N VAL A 262 -34.51 -0.77 -5.61
CA VAL A 262 -34.29 -1.63 -6.78
C VAL A 262 -34.73 -0.80 -8.00
N PRO A 263 -34.01 -0.85 -9.15
CA PRO A 263 -34.47 -0.15 -10.35
C PRO A 263 -35.85 -0.68 -10.76
N LYS A 264 -36.74 0.27 -11.07
CA LYS A 264 -38.11 0.08 -11.51
C LYS A 264 -38.11 -0.73 -12.81
N ALA A 265 -38.59 -1.97 -12.77
CA ALA A 265 -38.88 -2.76 -13.97
C ALA A 265 -40.09 -2.15 -14.69
N THR A 266 -40.12 -2.26 -16.02
CA THR A 266 -41.18 -1.70 -16.85
C THR A 266 -42.33 -2.70 -16.90
N PRO A 267 -43.59 -2.32 -16.59
CA PRO A 267 -44.72 -3.23 -16.68
C PRO A 267 -44.90 -3.65 -18.14
N ALA A 268 -44.79 -4.94 -18.42
CA ALA A 268 -45.04 -5.51 -19.74
C ALA A 268 -46.55 -5.78 -19.90
N GLN A 269 -47.12 -5.40 -21.04
CA GLN A 269 -48.51 -5.73 -21.36
C GLN A 269 -48.65 -7.23 -21.68
N PRO A 270 -49.73 -7.89 -21.22
CA PRO A 270 -49.90 -9.32 -21.37
C PRO A 270 -50.18 -9.70 -22.84
N ALA A 271 -49.32 -10.54 -23.41
CA ALA A 271 -49.60 -11.22 -24.68
C ALA A 271 -50.61 -12.38 -24.46
N PRO A 272 -51.52 -12.67 -25.40
CA PRO A 272 -52.55 -13.69 -25.22
C PRO A 272 -51.94 -15.09 -25.41
N SER A 273 -51.58 -15.75 -24.31
CA SER A 273 -51.16 -17.15 -24.30
C SER A 273 -52.25 -17.99 -23.61
N GLU A 274 -52.92 -18.84 -24.37
CA GLU A 274 -54.14 -19.59 -23.95
C GLU A 274 -53.93 -20.67 -22.88
N ASN A 275 -52.71 -20.85 -22.34
CA ASN A 275 -52.43 -21.89 -21.36
C ASN A 275 -51.36 -21.46 -20.34
N ARG A 276 -51.77 -20.64 -19.37
CA ARG A 276 -50.93 -20.16 -18.26
C ARG A 276 -51.23 -20.93 -16.98
N ARG A 277 -50.21 -21.42 -16.28
CA ARG A 277 -50.36 -22.13 -15.00
C ARG A 277 -49.85 -21.27 -13.85
N ARG A 278 -50.69 -21.07 -12.83
CA ARG A 278 -50.33 -20.37 -11.60
C ARG A 278 -49.69 -21.35 -10.62
N VAL A 279 -48.50 -21.02 -10.12
CA VAL A 279 -47.72 -21.81 -9.18
C VAL A 279 -47.31 -20.92 -8.02
N THR A 280 -47.65 -21.33 -6.81
CA THR A 280 -47.19 -20.64 -5.60
C THR A 280 -45.77 -21.08 -5.27
N ALA A 281 -44.83 -20.13 -5.23
CA ALA A 281 -43.44 -20.40 -4.83
C ALA A 281 -43.33 -20.54 -3.30
N GLU A 282 -42.22 -21.12 -2.83
CA GLU A 282 -41.91 -21.31 -1.39
C GLU A 282 -41.94 -20.02 -0.57
N ASN A 283 -41.75 -18.86 -1.22
CA ASN A 283 -41.79 -17.53 -0.60
C ASN A 283 -43.21 -16.93 -0.53
N GLY A 284 -44.26 -17.69 -0.89
CA GLY A 284 -45.65 -17.22 -0.94
C GLY A 284 -46.00 -16.34 -2.14
N LYS A 285 -45.06 -16.09 -3.05
CA LYS A 285 -45.31 -15.33 -4.29
C LYS A 285 -45.93 -16.22 -5.36
N ILE A 286 -46.83 -15.65 -6.17
CA ILE A 286 -47.51 -16.36 -7.25
C ILE A 286 -46.69 -16.17 -8.54
N LEU A 287 -46.35 -17.29 -9.17
CA LEU A 287 -45.64 -17.34 -10.44
C LEU A 287 -46.57 -17.86 -11.52
N ILE A 288 -46.63 -17.17 -12.64
CA ILE A 288 -47.42 -17.58 -13.80
C ILE A 288 -46.44 -18.13 -14.83
N VAL A 289 -46.61 -19.39 -15.22
CA VAL A 289 -45.76 -20.04 -16.22
C VAL A 289 -46.56 -20.23 -17.50
N ASP A 290 -46.09 -19.62 -18.59
CA ASP A 290 -46.67 -19.76 -19.91
C ASP A 290 -46.24 -21.08 -20.57
N SER A 291 -47.01 -21.52 -21.57
CA SER A 291 -46.68 -22.69 -22.41
C SER A 291 -45.36 -22.56 -23.18
N VAL A 292 -44.89 -21.33 -23.41
CA VAL A 292 -43.60 -21.02 -24.05
C VAL A 292 -42.43 -21.17 -23.06
N GLY A 293 -42.72 -21.25 -21.75
CA GLY A 293 -41.72 -21.36 -20.69
C GLY A 293 -41.28 -20.01 -20.09
N ASN A 294 -41.93 -18.90 -20.44
CA ASN A 294 -41.75 -17.62 -19.76
C ASN A 294 -42.41 -17.68 -18.38
N VAL A 295 -41.74 -17.12 -17.38
CA VAL A 295 -42.21 -17.11 -15.99
C VAL A 295 -42.43 -15.67 -15.56
N TYR A 296 -43.66 -15.34 -15.21
CA TYR A 296 -44.06 -14.04 -14.70
C TYR A 296 -44.23 -14.11 -13.18
N LEU A 297 -43.87 -13.04 -12.50
CA LEU A 297 -44.03 -12.84 -11.07
C LEU A 297 -45.20 -11.89 -10.86
N GLU A 298 -46.24 -12.38 -10.19
CA GLU A 298 -47.41 -11.58 -9.83
C GLU A 298 -47.09 -10.87 -8.49
N GLU A 299 -46.89 -9.55 -8.53
CA GLU A 299 -46.79 -8.71 -7.34
C GLU A 299 -48.04 -7.82 -7.24
N GLU A 300 -48.68 -7.84 -6.07
CA GLU A 300 -49.80 -6.96 -5.73
C GLU A 300 -49.21 -5.69 -5.09
N ASP A 301 -49.38 -4.54 -5.76
CA ASP A 301 -48.93 -3.25 -5.23
C ASP A 301 -49.80 -2.80 -4.03
N GLU A 302 -49.35 -1.79 -3.26
CA GLU A 302 -50.08 -1.26 -2.08
C GLU A 302 -51.50 -0.75 -2.41
N ASP A 303 -51.79 -0.49 -3.69
CA ASP A 303 -53.10 -0.06 -4.19
C ASP A 303 -54.01 -1.22 -4.67
N GLY A 304 -53.58 -2.48 -4.51
CA GLY A 304 -54.34 -3.67 -4.88
C GLY A 304 -54.38 -3.98 -6.38
N GLU A 305 -53.57 -3.28 -7.19
CA GLU A 305 -53.37 -3.60 -8.61
C GLU A 305 -52.30 -4.69 -8.77
N VAL A 306 -52.66 -5.73 -9.52
CA VAL A 306 -51.77 -6.87 -9.80
C VAL A 306 -50.89 -6.54 -11.00
N GLN A 307 -49.57 -6.49 -10.80
CA GLN A 307 -48.59 -6.31 -11.87
C GLN A 307 -47.84 -7.61 -12.14
N GLU A 308 -47.77 -7.99 -13.43
CA GLU A 308 -47.03 -9.15 -13.92
C GLU A 308 -45.61 -8.73 -14.34
N TYR A 309 -44.58 -9.20 -13.62
CA TYR A 309 -43.18 -8.95 -13.95
C TYR A 309 -42.54 -10.17 -14.61
N LEU A 310 -42.11 -10.05 -15.86
CA LEU A 310 -41.39 -11.12 -16.55
C LEU A 310 -40.00 -11.32 -15.94
N LEU A 311 -39.69 -12.54 -15.50
CA LEU A 311 -38.36 -12.89 -14.99
C LEU A 311 -37.39 -13.19 -16.14
N ASP A 312 -36.82 -12.14 -16.72
CA ASP A 312 -35.81 -12.25 -17.76
C ASP A 312 -34.38 -12.31 -17.20
N LEU A 313 -33.62 -13.31 -17.64
CA LEU A 313 -32.21 -13.48 -17.26
C LEU A 313 -31.30 -12.39 -17.86
N ASP A 314 -31.69 -11.81 -18.99
CA ASP A 314 -30.91 -10.82 -19.74
C ASP A 314 -31.13 -9.38 -19.28
N GLU A 315 -32.16 -9.13 -18.46
CA GLU A 315 -32.39 -7.81 -17.85
C GLU A 315 -31.35 -7.49 -16.75
N ILE A 316 -30.65 -8.51 -16.23
CA ILE A 316 -29.62 -8.32 -15.20
C ILE A 316 -28.40 -7.60 -15.81
N PRO A 317 -28.08 -6.36 -15.40
CA PRO A 317 -26.99 -5.59 -15.98
C PRO A 317 -25.63 -6.24 -15.71
N LYS A 318 -24.84 -6.42 -16.77
CA LYS A 318 -23.49 -6.96 -16.67
C LYS A 318 -22.54 -5.92 -16.04
N PRO A 319 -21.80 -6.28 -14.98
CA PRO A 319 -20.95 -5.33 -14.29
C PRO A 319 -19.78 -4.92 -15.20
N THR A 320 -19.63 -3.63 -15.43
CA THR A 320 -18.57 -3.05 -16.25
C THR A 320 -17.55 -2.34 -15.36
N MET A 321 -16.32 -2.13 -15.86
CA MET A 321 -15.28 -1.37 -15.15
C MET A 321 -15.72 0.06 -14.78
N TRP A 322 -16.73 0.61 -15.46
CA TRP A 322 -17.34 1.91 -15.18
C TRP A 322 -18.19 1.94 -13.90
N ASP A 323 -18.68 0.78 -13.46
CA ASP A 323 -19.50 0.66 -12.24
C ASP A 323 -18.65 0.65 -10.97
N THR A 324 -17.33 0.60 -11.12
CA THR A 324 -16.40 0.53 -10.02
C THR A 324 -16.31 1.86 -9.28
N ALA A 325 -16.15 1.81 -7.95
CA ALA A 325 -16.10 2.99 -7.11
C ALA A 325 -14.99 3.96 -7.52
N VAL A 326 -13.88 3.44 -8.08
CA VAL A 326 -12.76 4.22 -8.63
C VAL A 326 -13.19 5.22 -9.70
N ILE A 327 -14.17 4.89 -10.55
CA ILE A 327 -14.61 5.79 -11.63
C ILE A 327 -15.87 6.55 -11.21
N ARG A 328 -16.81 5.87 -10.54
CA ARG A 328 -18.07 6.47 -10.14
C ARG A 328 -17.93 7.57 -9.09
N LEU A 329 -17.02 7.41 -8.11
CA LEU A 329 -16.83 8.41 -7.04
C LEU A 329 -16.24 9.73 -7.57
N PRO A 330 -15.15 9.74 -8.37
CA PRO A 330 -14.65 10.99 -8.95
C PRO A 330 -15.68 11.68 -9.86
N VAL A 331 -16.38 10.92 -10.71
CA VAL A 331 -17.41 11.48 -11.59
C VAL A 331 -18.57 12.08 -10.77
N TRP A 332 -19.01 11.39 -9.71
CA TRP A 332 -20.03 11.92 -8.81
C TRP A 332 -19.58 13.17 -8.06
N MET A 333 -18.34 13.19 -7.54
CA MET A 333 -17.77 14.37 -6.88
C MET A 333 -17.65 15.55 -7.83
N TYR A 334 -17.19 15.30 -9.07
CA TYR A 334 -17.11 16.31 -10.12
C TYR A 334 -18.50 16.87 -10.46
N ARG A 335 -19.49 16.01 -10.73
CA ARG A 335 -20.87 16.44 -10.99
C ARG A 335 -21.44 17.26 -9.83
N LYS A 336 -21.17 16.87 -8.59
CA LYS A 336 -21.63 17.60 -7.41
C LYS A 336 -20.95 18.96 -7.26
N ALA A 337 -19.63 19.02 -7.45
CA ALA A 337 -18.84 20.25 -7.34
C ALA A 337 -19.17 21.28 -8.45
N PHE A 338 -19.45 20.81 -9.66
CA PHE A 338 -19.69 21.68 -10.82
C PHE A 338 -21.17 21.85 -11.20
N SER A 339 -22.10 21.12 -10.57
CA SER A 339 -23.55 21.28 -10.79
C SER A 339 -24.08 22.73 -10.67
N PRO A 340 -23.59 23.58 -9.73
CA PRO A 340 -24.06 24.97 -9.64
C PRO A 340 -23.52 25.87 -10.76
N PHE A 341 -22.40 25.49 -11.40
CA PHE A 341 -21.74 26.28 -12.43
C PHE A 341 -22.26 25.97 -13.84
N LEU A 342 -22.75 24.76 -14.11
CA LEU A 342 -23.31 24.40 -15.42
C LEU A 342 -24.76 24.86 -15.64
N GLN A 343 -25.55 25.10 -14.58
CA GLN A 343 -26.94 25.57 -14.72
C GLN A 343 -27.08 27.03 -15.16
N LYS A 344 -25.97 27.79 -15.26
CA LYS A 344 -25.99 29.21 -15.63
C LYS A 344 -25.89 29.49 -17.14
N GLY A 345 -26.09 28.47 -17.99
CA GLY A 345 -25.74 28.53 -19.41
C GLY A 345 -26.75 27.92 -20.40
N GLU A 346 -28.07 28.02 -20.17
CA GLU A 346 -29.03 27.82 -21.27
C GLU A 346 -29.50 29.16 -21.85
N PRO A 347 -29.38 29.37 -23.18
CA PRO A 347 -29.93 30.55 -23.86
C PRO A 347 -31.44 30.42 -24.03
N VAL A 348 -32.16 31.47 -23.63
CA VAL A 348 -33.60 31.65 -23.84
C VAL A 348 -33.92 31.63 -25.34
N SER A 349 -34.82 30.74 -25.76
CA SER A 349 -35.46 30.75 -27.09
C SER A 349 -36.85 31.38 -26.97
N PRO A 350 -37.33 32.12 -28.00
CA PRO A 350 -38.13 33.32 -27.83
C PRO A 350 -39.63 33.03 -27.66
N GLU A 351 -40.23 33.66 -26.66
CA GLU A 351 -41.68 33.73 -26.50
C GLU A 351 -42.27 34.92 -27.27
N LYS A 352 -43.41 34.62 -27.87
CA LYS A 352 -44.35 35.38 -28.71
C LYS A 352 -44.46 36.89 -28.47
N THR A 353 -44.39 37.60 -29.59
CA THR A 353 -44.74 38.99 -29.87
C THR A 353 -46.14 39.40 -29.37
N VAL A 354 -46.23 40.46 -28.57
CA VAL A 354 -47.31 41.48 -28.61
C VAL A 354 -46.69 42.84 -28.27
N SER A 355 -46.84 43.80 -29.18
CA SER A 355 -46.43 45.22 -29.09
C SER A 355 -47.61 46.11 -28.63
N PRO A 356 -47.49 47.45 -28.55
CA PRO A 356 -46.49 48.32 -27.92
C PRO A 356 -47.14 49.45 -27.08
N GLU A 357 -46.41 50.10 -26.18
CA GLU A 357 -46.58 51.56 -25.91
C GLU A 357 -45.21 52.18 -25.53
N PRO A 358 -44.85 53.36 -26.08
CA PRO A 358 -43.61 54.03 -25.75
C PRO A 358 -43.86 55.30 -24.93
N GLU A 359 -43.28 55.41 -23.74
CA GLU A 359 -42.95 56.73 -23.20
C GLU A 359 -41.54 56.77 -22.62
N THR A 360 -40.90 57.88 -22.98
CA THR A 360 -39.55 58.35 -22.78
C THR A 360 -39.22 58.68 -21.32
N LEU A 361 -37.95 58.55 -20.90
CA LEU A 361 -37.09 59.65 -20.42
C LEU A 361 -35.89 59.19 -19.55
N SER A 362 -34.70 59.48 -20.08
CA SER A 362 -33.54 60.17 -19.46
C SER A 362 -32.93 59.76 -18.11
N GLY A 363 -31.59 59.69 -18.11
CA GLY A 363 -30.66 59.85 -16.97
C GLY A 363 -29.78 58.61 -16.79
N SER A 364 -28.56 58.48 -17.31
CA SER A 364 -27.34 59.30 -17.28
C SER A 364 -26.73 59.56 -15.89
N ILE A 365 -25.45 59.17 -15.77
CA ILE A 365 -24.38 59.55 -14.82
C ILE A 365 -24.48 58.96 -13.39
N HIS A 366 -23.49 58.31 -12.74
CA HIS A 366 -22.03 58.45 -12.62
C HIS A 366 -21.39 57.06 -12.30
N SER A 367 -20.30 56.63 -12.95
CA SER A 367 -18.87 56.98 -12.72
C SER A 367 -18.28 56.59 -11.36
N ALA A 368 -17.29 55.69 -11.42
CA ALA A 368 -16.08 55.57 -10.60
C ALA A 368 -16.25 55.43 -9.07
N VAL A 369 -15.58 54.51 -8.39
CA VAL A 369 -14.13 54.56 -8.12
C VAL A 369 -13.64 53.18 -7.64
N THR A 370 -12.49 52.83 -8.19
CA THR A 370 -11.56 51.77 -7.79
C THR A 370 -10.96 52.06 -6.41
N GLU A 371 -10.99 51.12 -5.48
CA GLU A 371 -9.90 50.96 -4.51
C GLU A 371 -9.60 49.47 -4.26
N LYS A 372 -8.32 49.22 -4.03
CA LYS A 372 -7.57 47.98 -4.23
C LYS A 372 -6.85 47.64 -2.92
N LEU A 373 -6.61 46.33 -2.72
CA LEU A 373 -5.68 45.65 -1.79
C LEU A 373 -6.17 45.43 -0.34
N PRO A 374 -5.53 44.52 0.46
CA PRO A 374 -4.47 43.54 0.13
C PRO A 374 -4.68 42.11 0.67
N THR A 375 -3.94 41.18 0.08
CA THR A 375 -3.54 39.87 0.65
C THR A 375 -2.49 40.04 1.75
N PRO A 376 -2.46 39.20 2.80
CA PRO A 376 -1.31 39.11 3.68
C PRO A 376 -0.37 37.98 3.26
N ASP A 377 0.88 38.35 2.98
CA ASP A 377 2.06 37.50 3.01
C ASP A 377 2.36 37.06 4.45
N MET A 378 2.75 35.80 4.63
CA MET A 378 3.38 35.32 5.87
C MET A 378 4.71 34.65 5.52
N SER A 379 5.79 35.32 5.93
CA SER A 379 7.17 34.88 5.79
C SER A 379 7.71 34.32 7.11
N SER A 380 8.37 33.16 6.99
CA SER A 380 9.59 32.72 7.70
C SER A 380 9.72 32.87 9.22
N SER A 381 9.84 31.73 9.93
CA SER A 381 11.02 31.43 10.77
C SER A 381 10.94 30.02 11.37
N GLN A 382 12.11 29.41 11.56
CA GLN A 382 12.37 28.10 12.18
C GLN A 382 12.33 26.86 11.25
N MET A 383 13.23 26.86 10.26
CA MET A 383 13.88 25.61 9.85
C MET A 383 15.17 25.47 10.66
N SER A 384 15.16 24.57 11.64
CA SER A 384 16.39 24.05 12.23
C SER A 384 17.02 23.11 11.22
N ASP A 385 18.00 23.65 10.49
CA ASP A 385 18.99 22.92 9.73
C ASP A 385 19.73 21.96 10.67
N SER A 386 19.20 20.75 10.82
CA SER A 386 19.95 19.61 11.33
C SER A 386 20.79 19.10 10.17
N GLY A 387 21.79 19.90 9.81
CA GLY A 387 22.87 19.54 8.94
C GLY A 387 23.44 18.21 9.42
N PHE A 388 23.16 17.18 8.65
CA PHE A 388 23.85 15.91 8.70
C PHE A 388 25.26 16.19 8.19
N GLU A 389 26.11 16.77 9.04
CA GLU A 389 27.55 16.66 8.85
C GLU A 389 27.88 15.18 9.02
N ILE A 390 28.08 14.49 7.91
CA ILE A 390 28.93 13.32 7.89
C ILE A 390 30.28 13.83 8.40
N VAL A 391 30.54 13.66 9.69
CA VAL A 391 31.89 13.76 10.21
C VAL A 391 32.66 12.66 9.50
N ASP A 392 33.48 13.05 8.52
CA ASP A 392 34.41 12.18 7.83
C ASP A 392 35.06 11.25 8.85
N SER A 393 34.88 9.94 8.69
CA SER A 393 35.34 8.98 9.69
C SER A 393 36.88 8.95 9.82
N SER A 394 37.59 9.56 8.87
CA SER A 394 39.02 9.90 8.94
C SER A 394 39.38 10.81 10.12
N GLY A 395 38.44 11.63 10.59
CA GLY A 395 38.59 12.45 11.80
C GLY A 395 38.76 11.61 13.06
N ILE A 396 38.13 10.42 13.11
CA ILE A 396 38.19 9.52 14.27
C ILE A 396 39.59 8.91 14.42
N GLU A 397 40.28 8.57 13.33
CA GLU A 397 41.69 8.14 13.43
C GLU A 397 42.55 9.25 13.98
N LYS A 398 42.38 10.48 13.49
CA LYS A 398 43.12 11.63 13.99
C LYS A 398 42.81 11.89 15.46
N GLU A 399 41.57 11.69 15.92
CA GLU A 399 41.19 11.84 17.33
C GLU A 399 41.72 10.70 18.21
N ILE A 400 41.64 9.44 17.76
CA ILE A 400 42.19 8.27 18.45
C ILE A 400 43.73 8.36 18.49
N GLU A 401 44.37 8.76 17.39
CA GLU A 401 45.81 8.98 17.29
C GLU A 401 46.23 10.14 18.19
N LYS A 402 45.52 11.27 18.16
CA LYS A 402 45.78 12.42 19.04
C LYS A 402 45.58 12.08 20.52
N ALA A 403 44.59 11.26 20.85
CA ALA A 403 44.37 10.75 22.21
C ALA A 403 45.43 9.69 22.62
N SER A 404 45.85 8.83 21.70
CA SER A 404 46.92 7.84 21.93
C SER A 404 48.31 8.49 22.07
N ALA A 405 48.56 9.56 21.33
CA ALA A 405 49.73 10.41 21.46
C ALA A 405 49.68 11.25 22.75
N ALA A 406 48.48 11.67 23.19
CA ALA A 406 48.29 12.35 24.46
C ALA A 406 48.46 11.43 25.69
N THR A 407 48.17 10.13 25.55
CA THR A 407 48.32 9.15 26.63
C THR A 407 49.74 8.59 26.78
N GLY A 408 50.71 9.08 26.01
CA GLY A 408 52.13 8.88 26.31
C GLY A 408 52.55 7.42 26.44
N VAL A 409 52.23 6.58 25.45
CA VAL A 409 52.83 5.25 25.36
C VAL A 409 54.30 5.42 24.94
N LYS A 410 55.18 5.61 25.94
CA LYS A 410 56.62 5.49 25.75
C LYS A 410 56.91 4.12 25.13
N LYS A 411 57.35 4.13 23.88
CA LYS A 411 58.05 3.01 23.24
C LYS A 411 59.14 2.58 24.23
N ARG A 412 58.98 1.43 24.91
CA ARG A 412 60.05 0.82 25.72
C ARG A 412 61.17 0.45 24.76
N GLY A 413 62.07 1.41 24.53
CA GLY A 413 63.36 1.17 23.91
C GLY A 413 64.11 0.17 24.77
N LYS A 414 64.36 -1.01 24.20
CA LYS A 414 65.24 -2.03 24.75
C LYS A 414 66.64 -1.41 24.86
N LYS A 415 66.98 -0.86 26.03
CA LYS A 415 68.36 -0.56 26.39
C LYS A 415 69.08 -1.91 26.52
N GLY A 416 69.92 -2.21 25.54
CA GLY A 416 70.90 -3.30 25.64
C GLY A 416 71.76 -3.09 26.88
N LYS A 417 72.02 -4.18 27.60
CA LYS A 417 72.86 -4.22 28.79
C LYS A 417 74.06 -5.10 28.45
N LYS A 418 75.23 -4.48 28.52
CA LYS A 418 76.60 -4.96 28.27
C LYS A 418 76.97 -5.20 26.81
#